data_AF-A0A7M2XD98-F1
#
_entry.id   AF-A0A7M2XD98-F1
#
_cell.length_a   1.000
_cell.length_b   1.000
_cell.length_c   1.000
_cell.angle_alpha   90.00
_cell.angle_beta   90.00
_cell.angle_gamma   90.00
#
_symmetry.space_group_name_H-M   'P 1'
#
loop_
_entity.id
_entity.type
_entity.pdbx_description
1 polymer ?
#
loop_
_entity_poly.entity_id
_entity_poly.type
_entity_poly.pdbx_seq_one_letter_code
_entity_poly.pdbx_strand_id
1 'polypeptide(L)'
;MAQGAMGDPGRRVRIVDIKVTPIAFRDPPLRNAAGVHEPYALRSIIEITASNGQTGLGEGYGDAASLMALEAVAPRLIGLEITDLNGLRNSIGETLAGLPPPPPGQELAPGSDPARQGASCLSAIEVPLLDLQAKTAGLPLHALLGGAVRREVPFSAYLFFKFDRHIDTPDRPDSWGEAATPDQIVAQARRMITRHGFRGIKLKGGTLPPTIEVASIEALAEAFPGYPLRIDPNGAWSMETAISVAARLGHLIECYEDPVDGLDAMAELHRQTGLPLATNMVVTCFDHVRQSVAKHAVQIVLSDHHYWVAWGQASISPRSAQPSGLAFPCIRTCTWASA
;
A
#
# COMPACT_ATOMS: atom_id res chain seq x y z
N MET A 1 11.13 -13.44 -48.10
CA MET A 1 11.49 -13.48 -46.67
C MET A 1 11.68 -12.04 -46.22
N ALA A 2 10.94 -11.42 -45.31
CA ALA A 2 9.93 -11.88 -44.36
C ALA A 2 8.76 -10.88 -44.36
N GLN A 3 7.53 -11.38 -44.51
CA GLN A 3 6.33 -10.63 -44.15
C GLN A 3 6.19 -10.78 -42.63
N GLY A 4 6.48 -9.71 -41.89
CA GLY A 4 6.14 -9.64 -40.47
C GLY A 4 4.63 -9.67 -40.35
N ALA A 5 4.10 -10.69 -39.70
CA ALA A 5 2.69 -10.78 -39.34
C ALA A 5 2.37 -9.63 -38.37
N MET A 6 1.87 -8.52 -38.91
CA MET A 6 0.98 -7.66 -38.12
C MET A 6 -0.22 -8.54 -37.75
N GLY A 7 -0.34 -8.87 -36.47
CA GLY A 7 -1.46 -9.64 -35.96
C GLY A 7 -2.79 -9.01 -36.39
N ASP A 8 -3.76 -9.86 -36.70
CA ASP A 8 -5.14 -9.46 -37.01
C ASP A 8 -5.68 -8.52 -35.90
N PRO A 9 -5.95 -7.24 -36.17
CA PRO A 9 -6.45 -6.29 -35.19
C PRO A 9 -7.85 -6.65 -34.65
N GLY A 10 -8.53 -7.64 -35.25
CA GLY A 10 -9.80 -8.19 -34.77
C GLY A 10 -9.66 -9.38 -33.80
N ARG A 11 -8.46 -9.92 -33.56
CA ARG A 11 -8.29 -11.10 -32.72
C ARG A 11 -8.31 -10.73 -31.24
N ARG A 12 -9.48 -10.88 -30.61
CA ARG A 12 -9.69 -10.75 -29.16
C ARG A 12 -8.69 -11.63 -28.39
N VAL A 13 -7.85 -10.99 -27.58
CA VAL A 13 -6.85 -11.67 -26.73
C VAL A 13 -7.52 -12.07 -25.42
N ARG A 14 -7.50 -13.37 -25.13
CA ARG A 14 -8.14 -13.99 -23.96
C ARG A 14 -7.13 -14.59 -23.00
N ILE A 15 -7.52 -14.70 -21.74
CA ILE A 15 -6.80 -15.45 -20.71
C ILE A 15 -6.85 -16.94 -21.05
N VAL A 16 -5.69 -17.61 -21.03
CA VAL A 16 -5.60 -19.07 -21.24
C VAL A 16 -5.16 -19.83 -20.00
N ASP A 17 -4.40 -19.19 -19.12
CA ASP A 17 -3.89 -19.79 -17.89
C ASP A 17 -3.63 -18.68 -16.85
N ILE A 18 -3.83 -19.03 -15.58
CA ILE A 18 -3.51 -18.17 -14.44
C ILE A 18 -2.79 -19.03 -13.41
N LYS A 19 -1.56 -18.65 -13.09
CA LYS A 19 -0.76 -19.31 -12.07
C LYS A 19 -0.55 -18.35 -10.89
N VAL A 20 -0.91 -18.82 -9.70
CA VAL A 20 -0.70 -18.12 -8.43
C VAL A 20 0.42 -18.86 -7.69
N THR A 21 1.54 -18.19 -7.47
CA THR A 21 2.71 -18.76 -6.80
C THR A 21 2.94 -18.07 -5.47
N PRO A 22 2.62 -18.69 -4.32
CA PRO A 22 2.99 -18.12 -3.02
C PRO A 22 4.50 -18.15 -2.85
N ILE A 23 5.05 -17.07 -2.31
CA ILE A 23 6.48 -16.93 -2.02
C ILE A 23 6.68 -16.41 -0.60
N ALA A 24 7.83 -16.75 -0.03
CA ALA A 24 8.31 -16.22 1.23
C ALA A 24 9.73 -15.68 1.04
N PHE A 25 10.02 -14.51 1.57
CA PHE A 25 11.37 -13.94 1.58
C PHE A 25 11.71 -13.40 2.97
N ARG A 26 13.01 -13.36 3.30
CA ARG A 26 13.49 -12.96 4.62
C ARG A 26 13.14 -11.52 4.92
N ASP A 27 12.60 -11.28 6.11
CA ASP A 27 12.26 -9.95 6.62
C ASP A 27 12.97 -9.71 7.96
N PRO A 28 13.59 -8.52 8.22
CA PRO A 28 14.21 -8.24 9.51
C PRO A 28 13.17 -8.15 10.66
N PRO A 29 13.60 -8.22 11.94
CA PRO A 29 12.71 -8.08 13.10
C PRO A 29 12.29 -6.63 13.33
N LEU A 30 11.59 -6.04 12.34
CA LEU A 30 11.11 -4.67 12.36
C LEU A 30 9.92 -4.53 13.30
N ARG A 31 9.94 -3.51 14.16
CA ARG A 31 8.88 -3.27 15.14
C ARG A 31 7.84 -2.34 14.57
N ASN A 32 6.58 -2.58 14.90
CA ASN A 32 5.44 -1.71 14.61
C ASN A 32 4.47 -1.71 15.80
N ALA A 33 3.40 -0.91 15.73
CA ALA A 33 2.41 -0.82 16.81
C ALA A 33 1.75 -2.17 17.20
N ALA A 34 1.67 -3.11 16.26
CA ALA A 34 1.08 -4.43 16.47
C ALA A 34 2.08 -5.49 16.97
N GLY A 35 3.38 -5.18 17.02
CA GLY A 35 4.41 -6.10 17.49
C GLY A 35 5.71 -6.02 16.68
N VAL A 36 6.11 -7.16 16.14
CA VAL A 36 7.34 -7.31 15.35
C VAL A 36 7.06 -8.17 14.12
N HIS A 37 7.71 -7.84 13.00
CA HIS A 37 7.66 -8.65 11.79
C HIS A 37 8.20 -10.06 12.07
N GLU A 38 7.65 -11.05 11.37
CA GLU A 38 8.13 -12.44 11.39
C GLU A 38 9.40 -12.59 10.53
N PRO A 39 10.15 -13.71 10.63
CA PRO A 39 11.34 -13.93 9.82
C PRO A 39 11.12 -13.96 8.31
N TYR A 40 9.88 -14.14 7.87
CA TYR A 40 9.50 -14.18 6.46
C TYR A 40 8.25 -13.36 6.19
N ALA A 41 8.30 -12.53 5.16
CA ALA A 41 7.12 -11.89 4.59
C ALA A 41 6.54 -12.76 3.47
N LEU A 42 5.22 -12.84 3.40
CA LEU A 42 4.49 -13.67 2.43
C LEU A 42 3.88 -12.83 1.31
N ARG A 43 4.06 -13.24 0.06
CA ARG A 43 3.44 -12.63 -1.13
C ARG A 43 2.93 -13.70 -2.09
N SER A 44 2.08 -13.31 -3.03
CA SER A 44 1.71 -14.15 -4.17
C SER A 44 2.17 -13.49 -5.48
N ILE A 45 2.79 -14.27 -6.35
CA ILE A 45 3.12 -13.87 -7.72
C ILE A 45 2.04 -14.42 -8.65
N ILE A 46 1.43 -13.53 -9.44
CA ILE A 46 0.35 -13.85 -10.37
C ILE A 46 0.92 -13.78 -11.79
N GLU A 47 0.90 -14.91 -12.49
CA GLU A 47 1.29 -15.01 -13.90
C GLU A 47 0.04 -15.32 -14.72
N ILE A 48 -0.37 -14.41 -15.61
CA ILE A 48 -1.51 -14.63 -16.51
C ILE A 48 -0.99 -14.82 -17.93
N THR A 49 -1.19 -16.00 -18.50
CA THR A 49 -0.84 -16.28 -19.90
C THR A 49 -2.05 -15.99 -20.78
N ALA A 50 -1.82 -15.31 -21.90
CA ALA A 50 -2.84 -14.94 -22.86
C ALA A 50 -2.73 -15.75 -24.17
N SER A 51 -3.83 -15.79 -24.93
CA SER A 51 -3.97 -16.54 -26.19
C SER A 51 -3.01 -16.12 -27.32
N ASN A 52 -2.33 -14.97 -27.18
CA ASN A 52 -1.29 -14.49 -28.08
C ASN A 52 0.13 -14.94 -27.64
N GLY A 53 0.23 -15.76 -26.59
CA GLY A 53 1.49 -16.28 -26.05
C GLY A 53 2.23 -15.33 -25.10
N GLN A 54 1.67 -14.14 -24.80
CA GLN A 54 2.26 -13.22 -23.84
C GLN A 54 1.83 -13.56 -22.40
N THR A 55 2.66 -13.19 -21.44
CA THR A 55 2.38 -13.33 -20.00
C THR A 55 2.38 -11.97 -19.32
N GLY A 56 1.36 -11.69 -18.53
CA GLY A 56 1.25 -10.55 -17.63
C GLY A 56 1.66 -10.91 -16.21
N LEU A 57 2.26 -9.97 -15.48
CA LEU A 57 2.73 -10.18 -14.12
C LEU A 57 1.99 -9.29 -13.12
N GLY A 58 1.64 -9.87 -11.98
CA GLY A 58 1.04 -9.22 -10.83
C GLY A 58 1.64 -9.71 -9.53
N GLU A 59 1.41 -8.95 -8.46
CA GLU A 59 1.78 -9.31 -7.11
C GLU A 59 0.61 -9.03 -6.17
N GLY A 60 0.35 -9.94 -5.24
CA GLY A 60 -0.70 -9.84 -4.24
C GLY A 60 -0.24 -10.29 -2.85
N TYR A 61 -1.18 -10.29 -1.91
CA TYR A 61 -0.93 -10.81 -0.56
C TYR A 61 -0.77 -12.33 -0.57
N GLY A 62 0.06 -12.84 0.36
CA GLY A 62 0.40 -14.26 0.47
C GLY A 62 -0.24 -14.97 1.67
N ASP A 63 -1.14 -14.32 2.40
CA ASP A 63 -1.90 -14.98 3.47
C ASP A 63 -2.91 -15.99 2.91
N ALA A 64 -3.32 -16.94 3.75
CA ALA A 64 -4.18 -18.04 3.34
C ALA A 64 -5.54 -17.57 2.76
N ALA A 65 -6.14 -16.52 3.32
CA ALA A 65 -7.44 -16.03 2.85
C ALA A 65 -7.32 -15.36 1.46
N SER A 66 -6.23 -14.64 1.21
CA SER A 66 -5.91 -14.08 -0.10
C SER A 66 -5.63 -15.16 -1.14
N LEU A 67 -4.84 -16.18 -0.79
CA LEU A 67 -4.54 -17.30 -1.70
C LEU A 67 -5.80 -18.09 -2.06
N MET A 68 -6.64 -18.43 -1.06
CA MET A 68 -7.92 -19.11 -1.30
C MET A 68 -8.83 -18.30 -2.23
N ALA A 69 -8.90 -16.98 -2.05
CA ALA A 69 -9.67 -16.10 -2.93
C ALA A 69 -9.14 -16.12 -4.38
N LEU A 70 -7.83 -16.01 -4.56
CA LEU A 70 -7.18 -16.04 -5.89
C LEU A 70 -7.36 -17.40 -6.59
N GLU A 71 -7.17 -18.50 -5.86
CA GLU A 71 -7.34 -19.87 -6.36
C GLU A 71 -8.80 -20.16 -6.76
N ALA A 72 -9.78 -19.63 -6.03
CA ALA A 72 -11.19 -19.78 -6.35
C ALA A 72 -11.60 -18.97 -7.60
N VAL A 73 -11.02 -17.78 -7.78
CA VAL A 73 -11.33 -16.88 -8.90
C VAL A 73 -10.64 -17.33 -10.19
N ALA A 74 -9.39 -17.77 -10.14
CA ALA A 74 -8.56 -18.05 -11.33
C ALA A 74 -9.24 -18.92 -12.41
N PRO A 75 -9.87 -20.08 -12.08
CA PRO A 75 -10.54 -20.92 -13.08
C PRO A 75 -11.73 -20.25 -13.78
N ARG A 76 -12.39 -19.28 -13.11
CA ARG A 76 -13.56 -18.57 -13.63
C ARG A 76 -13.20 -17.54 -14.70
N LEU A 77 -11.94 -17.12 -14.73
CA LEU A 77 -11.45 -16.07 -15.63
C LEU A 77 -10.89 -16.64 -16.95
N ILE A 78 -10.73 -17.96 -17.08
CA ILE A 78 -10.24 -18.58 -18.31
C ILE A 78 -11.21 -18.26 -19.46
N GLY A 79 -10.68 -17.74 -20.57
CA GLY A 79 -11.46 -17.30 -21.73
C GLY A 79 -11.96 -15.85 -21.67
N LEU A 80 -11.84 -15.17 -20.52
CA LEU A 80 -12.14 -13.75 -20.40
C LEU A 80 -11.18 -12.93 -21.28
N GLU A 81 -11.68 -11.87 -21.91
CA GLU A 81 -10.84 -10.96 -22.69
C GLU A 81 -9.98 -10.12 -21.74
N ILE A 82 -8.70 -9.91 -22.08
CA ILE A 82 -7.78 -9.17 -21.21
C ILE A 82 -8.21 -7.71 -20.98
N THR A 83 -9.08 -7.18 -21.84
CA THR A 83 -9.69 -5.84 -21.75
C THR A 83 -11.01 -5.80 -20.98
N ASP A 84 -11.61 -6.95 -20.64
CA ASP A 84 -12.90 -7.01 -19.96
C ASP A 84 -12.75 -6.91 -18.43
N LEU A 85 -12.31 -5.74 -17.97
CA LEU A 85 -12.10 -5.46 -16.54
C LEU A 85 -13.42 -5.42 -15.75
N ASN A 86 -14.56 -5.21 -16.41
CA ASN A 86 -15.88 -5.28 -15.76
C ASN A 86 -16.33 -6.73 -15.59
N GLY A 87 -16.10 -7.60 -16.58
CA GLY A 87 -16.30 -9.04 -16.44
C GLY A 87 -15.43 -9.63 -15.34
N LEU A 88 -14.17 -9.18 -15.22
CA LEU A 88 -13.29 -9.52 -14.09
C LEU A 88 -13.93 -9.16 -12.74
N ARG A 89 -14.39 -7.92 -12.58
CA ARG A 89 -15.04 -7.44 -11.34
C ARG A 89 -16.25 -8.26 -10.96
N ASN A 90 -17.13 -8.53 -11.92
CA ASN A 90 -18.33 -9.31 -11.69
C ASN A 90 -17.98 -10.75 -11.28
N SER A 91 -17.04 -11.39 -11.97
CA SER A 91 -16.60 -12.75 -11.63
C SER A 91 -16.00 -12.82 -10.23
N ILE A 92 -15.18 -11.84 -9.83
CA ILE A 92 -14.63 -11.78 -8.47
C ILE A 92 -15.77 -11.61 -7.45
N GLY A 93 -16.67 -10.65 -7.66
CA GLY A 93 -17.79 -10.42 -6.75
C GLY A 93 -18.67 -11.65 -6.55
N GLU A 94 -19.04 -12.34 -7.64
CA GLU A 94 -19.83 -13.57 -7.61
C GLU A 94 -19.11 -14.71 -6.88
N THR A 95 -17.82 -14.91 -7.16
CA THR A 95 -17.04 -15.99 -6.54
C THR A 95 -16.84 -15.74 -5.05
N LEU A 96 -16.45 -14.53 -4.65
CA LEU A 96 -16.19 -14.21 -3.25
C LEU A 96 -17.45 -14.18 -2.40
N ALA A 97 -18.61 -13.84 -2.97
CA ALA A 97 -19.89 -13.93 -2.28
C ALA A 97 -20.25 -15.38 -1.87
N GLY A 98 -19.66 -16.39 -2.52
CA GLY A 98 -19.82 -17.80 -2.20
C GLY A 98 -18.79 -18.35 -1.21
N LEU A 99 -17.77 -17.57 -0.82
CA LEU A 99 -16.73 -17.99 0.12
C LEU A 99 -17.09 -17.63 1.56
N PRO A 100 -16.63 -18.42 2.55
CA PRO A 100 -16.77 -18.03 3.95
C PRO A 100 -15.95 -16.75 4.21
N PRO A 101 -16.42 -15.86 5.09
CA PRO A 101 -15.63 -14.71 5.50
C PRO A 101 -14.34 -15.18 6.19
N PRO A 102 -13.24 -14.43 6.05
CA PRO A 102 -12.01 -14.73 6.78
C PRO A 102 -12.26 -14.67 8.29
N PRO A 103 -11.51 -15.44 9.10
CA PRO A 103 -11.67 -15.46 10.54
C PRO A 103 -11.38 -14.06 11.13
N PRO A 104 -12.19 -13.59 12.09
CA PRO A 104 -12.02 -12.27 12.69
C PRO A 104 -10.72 -12.18 13.51
N GLY A 105 -10.14 -10.98 13.60
CA GLY A 105 -9.01 -10.69 14.51
C GLY A 105 -7.61 -10.79 13.91
N GLN A 106 -7.46 -10.96 12.60
CA GLN A 106 -6.17 -10.89 11.87
C GLN A 106 -6.00 -9.59 11.06
N GLU A 107 -6.73 -8.53 11.43
CA GLU A 107 -7.00 -7.33 10.61
C GLU A 107 -5.98 -6.19 10.82
N LEU A 108 -4.75 -6.51 11.26
CA LEU A 108 -3.76 -5.51 11.66
C LEU A 108 -2.76 -5.12 10.56
N ALA A 109 -2.66 -5.91 9.49
CA ALA A 109 -1.78 -5.63 8.36
C ALA A 109 -2.50 -4.81 7.28
N PRO A 110 -1.79 -3.97 6.50
CA PRO A 110 -2.40 -3.29 5.36
C PRO A 110 -3.03 -4.29 4.40
N GLY A 111 -4.36 -4.24 4.25
CA GLY A 111 -5.11 -5.13 3.35
C GLY A 111 -5.74 -6.36 4.00
N SER A 112 -5.48 -6.65 5.29
CA SER A 112 -6.05 -7.83 5.97
C SER A 112 -7.46 -7.62 6.55
N ASP A 113 -7.98 -6.39 6.46
CA ASP A 113 -9.39 -6.07 6.67
C ASP A 113 -10.28 -6.86 5.68
N PRO A 114 -11.23 -7.68 6.15
CA PRO A 114 -12.11 -8.49 5.30
C PRO A 114 -12.85 -7.68 4.24
N ALA A 115 -13.17 -6.41 4.53
CA ALA A 115 -13.82 -5.50 3.57
C ALA A 115 -12.94 -5.22 2.34
N ARG A 116 -11.63 -5.48 2.43
CA ARG A 116 -10.65 -5.24 1.36
C ARG A 116 -10.36 -6.49 0.54
N GLN A 117 -10.75 -7.70 0.96
CA GLN A 117 -10.43 -8.94 0.25
C GLN A 117 -10.82 -8.90 -1.24
N GLY A 118 -12.00 -8.36 -1.55
CA GLY A 118 -12.47 -8.19 -2.93
C GLY A 118 -11.62 -7.20 -3.74
N ALA A 119 -11.25 -6.06 -3.15
CA ALA A 119 -10.39 -5.09 -3.80
C ALA A 119 -8.97 -5.64 -3.99
N SER A 120 -8.44 -6.34 -3.00
CA SER A 120 -7.11 -6.95 -3.07
C SER A 120 -7.02 -8.05 -4.12
N CYS A 121 -8.02 -8.94 -4.17
CA CYS A 121 -8.12 -9.96 -5.20
C CYS A 121 -8.22 -9.34 -6.60
N LEU A 122 -9.04 -8.28 -6.74
CA LEU A 122 -9.15 -7.55 -8.00
C LEU A 122 -7.82 -6.91 -8.41
N SER A 123 -7.10 -6.22 -7.52
CA SER A 123 -5.81 -5.61 -7.85
C SER A 123 -4.79 -6.64 -8.34
N ALA A 124 -4.67 -7.77 -7.62
CA ALA A 124 -3.72 -8.83 -7.92
C ALA A 124 -3.90 -9.42 -9.33
N ILE A 125 -5.12 -9.34 -9.89
CA ILE A 125 -5.45 -9.84 -11.24
C ILE A 125 -5.53 -8.69 -12.27
N GLU A 126 -6.00 -7.50 -11.89
CA GLU A 126 -6.11 -6.35 -12.79
C GLU A 126 -4.74 -5.89 -13.30
N VAL A 127 -3.73 -5.83 -12.43
CA VAL A 127 -2.35 -5.43 -12.80
C VAL A 127 -1.76 -6.30 -13.92
N PRO A 128 -1.75 -7.65 -13.85
CA PRO A 128 -1.25 -8.48 -14.93
C PRO A 128 -2.07 -8.36 -16.22
N LEU A 129 -3.37 -8.05 -16.14
CA LEU A 129 -4.17 -7.76 -17.34
C LEU A 129 -3.77 -6.42 -17.97
N LEU A 130 -3.50 -5.38 -17.19
CA LEU A 130 -2.97 -4.11 -17.70
C LEU A 130 -1.58 -4.26 -18.31
N ASP A 131 -0.73 -5.09 -17.71
CA ASP A 131 0.57 -5.46 -18.28
C ASP A 131 0.41 -6.18 -19.64
N LEU A 132 -0.51 -7.15 -19.74
CA LEU A 132 -0.84 -7.82 -21.01
C LEU A 132 -1.39 -6.84 -22.07
N GLN A 133 -2.27 -5.93 -21.69
CA GLN A 133 -2.80 -4.91 -22.60
C GLN A 133 -1.66 -4.02 -23.13
N ALA A 134 -0.76 -3.57 -22.25
CA ALA A 134 0.38 -2.74 -22.61
C ALA A 134 1.35 -3.47 -23.55
N LYS A 135 1.69 -4.73 -23.23
CA LYS A 135 2.51 -5.63 -24.05
C LYS A 135 1.87 -5.92 -25.41
N THR A 136 0.55 -6.12 -25.47
CA THR A 136 -0.18 -6.34 -26.73
C THR A 136 -0.17 -5.10 -27.60
N ALA A 137 -0.28 -3.91 -26.99
CA ALA A 137 -0.23 -2.63 -27.69
C ALA A 137 1.19 -2.16 -28.04
N GLY A 138 2.24 -2.83 -27.55
CA GLY A 138 3.63 -2.39 -27.72
C GLY A 138 3.95 -1.08 -26.96
N LEU A 139 3.25 -0.81 -25.86
CA LEU A 139 3.37 0.40 -25.06
C LEU A 139 3.88 0.11 -23.64
N PRO A 140 4.57 1.06 -22.98
CA PRO A 140 4.77 0.97 -21.54
C PRO A 140 3.43 1.13 -20.80
N LEU A 141 3.25 0.43 -19.68
CA LEU A 141 1.98 0.42 -18.92
C LEU A 141 1.50 1.84 -18.58
N HIS A 142 2.40 2.75 -18.19
CA HIS A 142 2.03 4.14 -17.87
C HIS A 142 1.39 4.90 -19.04
N ALA A 143 1.58 4.47 -20.30
CA ALA A 143 0.92 5.08 -21.45
C ALA A 143 -0.57 4.75 -21.49
N LEU A 144 -0.97 3.58 -21.00
CA LEU A 144 -2.39 3.24 -20.82
C LEU A 144 -3.04 4.08 -19.72
N LEU A 145 -2.25 4.54 -18.75
CA LEU A 145 -2.69 5.36 -17.61
C LEU A 145 -2.72 6.87 -17.91
N GLY A 146 -2.70 7.27 -19.18
CA GLY A 146 -2.71 8.68 -19.59
C GLY A 146 -1.33 9.30 -19.81
N GLY A 147 -0.25 8.52 -19.70
CA GLY A 147 1.11 8.95 -19.98
C GLY A 147 1.88 9.43 -18.74
N ALA A 148 3.20 9.32 -18.82
CA ALA A 148 4.08 9.71 -17.71
C ALA A 148 4.18 11.24 -17.60
N VAL A 149 3.75 11.81 -16.46
CA VAL A 149 3.94 13.23 -16.13
C VAL A 149 5.32 13.53 -15.52
N ARG A 150 6.09 12.48 -15.18
CA ARG A 150 7.46 12.53 -14.67
C ARG A 150 8.18 11.25 -15.09
N ARG A 151 9.50 11.30 -15.23
CA ARG A 151 10.32 10.14 -15.60
C ARG A 151 10.85 9.35 -14.41
N GLU A 152 10.87 9.97 -13.24
CA GLU A 152 11.34 9.38 -11.99
C GLU A 152 10.26 9.58 -10.91
N VAL A 153 10.05 8.57 -10.07
CA VAL A 153 9.12 8.62 -8.94
C VAL A 153 9.95 8.64 -7.65
N PRO A 154 9.90 9.71 -6.84
CA PRO A 154 10.65 9.77 -5.60
C PRO A 154 10.03 8.87 -4.53
N PHE A 155 10.90 8.19 -3.77
CA PHE A 155 10.54 7.40 -2.59
C PHE A 155 11.23 7.95 -1.34
N SER A 156 10.75 7.55 -0.16
CA SER A 156 11.31 7.91 1.15
C SER A 156 12.08 6.76 1.77
N ALA A 157 13.10 7.08 2.57
CA ALA A 157 13.71 6.12 3.48
C ALA A 157 12.70 5.76 4.57
N TYR A 158 12.29 4.50 4.64
CA TYR A 158 11.31 4.02 5.60
C TYR A 158 12.04 3.35 6.76
N LEU A 159 12.13 4.09 7.87
CA LEU A 159 12.88 3.71 9.06
C LEU A 159 11.98 2.96 10.04
N PHE A 160 12.58 2.02 10.74
CA PHE A 160 11.92 1.20 11.74
C PHE A 160 12.84 1.05 12.95
N PHE A 161 12.25 1.10 14.15
CA PHE A 161 12.87 0.46 15.30
C PHE A 161 12.88 -1.05 15.06
N LYS A 162 13.98 -1.73 15.41
CA LYS A 162 14.14 -3.17 15.16
C LYS A 162 15.04 -3.81 16.20
N PHE A 163 14.80 -5.09 16.49
CA PHE A 163 15.75 -5.89 17.27
C PHE A 163 17.00 -6.23 16.45
N ASP A 164 18.06 -6.66 17.12
CA ASP A 164 19.28 -7.17 16.47
C ASP A 164 19.00 -8.42 15.62
N ARG A 165 18.10 -9.28 16.08
CA ARG A 165 17.75 -10.57 15.45
C ARG A 165 16.36 -11.03 15.85
N HIS A 166 15.82 -12.02 15.13
CA HIS A 166 14.61 -12.75 15.51
C HIS A 166 14.90 -13.71 16.69
N ILE A 167 13.86 -14.02 17.46
CA ILE A 167 13.95 -15.04 18.52
C ILE A 167 14.10 -16.44 17.88
N ASP A 168 14.92 -17.29 18.50
CA ASP A 168 15.10 -18.71 18.13
C ASP A 168 15.50 -19.00 16.67
N THR A 169 15.96 -17.99 15.91
CA THR A 169 16.51 -18.20 14.56
C THR A 169 18.01 -18.51 14.64
N PRO A 170 18.49 -19.63 14.03
CA PRO A 170 19.92 -19.95 13.95
C PRO A 170 20.68 -19.05 12.96
N ASP A 171 19.97 -18.18 12.24
CA ASP A 171 20.54 -17.31 11.21
C ASP A 171 21.39 -16.19 11.81
N ARG A 172 22.40 -15.77 11.03
CA ARG A 172 23.23 -14.62 11.36
C ARG A 172 22.33 -13.37 11.46
N PRO A 173 22.55 -12.47 12.45
CA PRO A 173 21.93 -11.16 12.46
C PRO A 173 22.02 -10.48 11.10
N ASP A 174 20.95 -9.78 10.72
CA ASP A 174 20.98 -9.00 9.51
C ASP A 174 22.06 -7.91 9.61
N SER A 175 22.49 -7.41 8.45
CA SER A 175 23.61 -6.46 8.43
C SER A 175 23.26 -5.08 8.99
N TRP A 176 22.00 -4.77 9.31
CA TRP A 176 21.57 -3.47 9.82
C TRP A 176 21.82 -3.30 11.32
N GLY A 177 21.80 -4.41 12.07
CA GLY A 177 21.88 -4.39 13.53
C GLY A 177 20.61 -3.85 14.19
N GLU A 178 20.66 -3.66 15.51
CA GLU A 178 19.57 -3.09 16.30
C GLU A 178 19.36 -1.59 16.01
N ALA A 179 18.09 -1.16 16.05
CA ALA A 179 17.73 0.25 16.15
C ALA A 179 16.68 0.45 17.25
N ALA A 180 17.12 0.94 18.40
CA ALA A 180 16.29 1.21 19.58
C ALA A 180 16.52 2.63 20.16
N THR A 181 17.44 3.39 19.58
CA THR A 181 17.85 4.73 20.04
C THR A 181 17.84 5.74 18.87
N PRO A 182 17.73 7.06 19.16
CA PRO A 182 17.82 8.10 18.13
C PRO A 182 19.07 7.99 17.24
N ASP A 183 20.24 7.76 17.84
CA ASP A 183 21.51 7.64 17.11
C ASP A 183 21.51 6.46 16.13
N GLN A 184 20.94 5.32 16.54
CA GLN A 184 20.82 4.14 15.67
C GLN A 184 19.82 4.38 14.53
N ILE A 185 18.72 5.12 14.79
CA ILE A 185 17.76 5.53 13.75
C ILE A 185 18.43 6.47 12.73
N VAL A 186 19.24 7.42 13.20
CA VAL A 186 20.04 8.29 12.31
C VAL A 186 21.04 7.47 11.50
N ALA A 187 21.72 6.49 12.10
CA ALA A 187 22.63 5.60 11.39
C ALA A 187 21.92 4.76 10.31
N GLN A 188 20.73 4.23 10.63
CA GLN A 188 19.88 3.51 9.67
C GLN A 188 19.50 4.43 8.49
N ALA A 189 19.07 5.67 8.77
CA ALA A 189 18.77 6.66 7.76
C ALA A 189 19.97 7.00 6.87
N ARG A 190 21.15 7.26 7.47
CA ARG A 190 22.39 7.56 6.72
C ARG A 190 22.71 6.43 5.75
N ARG A 191 22.58 5.18 6.21
CA ARG A 191 22.83 4.01 5.38
C ARG A 191 21.82 3.90 4.22
N MET A 192 20.52 4.03 4.48
CA MET A 192 19.50 3.98 3.43
C MET A 192 19.69 5.10 2.40
N ILE A 193 19.91 6.33 2.85
CA ILE A 193 20.11 7.50 1.98
C ILE A 193 21.40 7.36 1.16
N THR A 194 22.51 6.93 1.77
CA THR A 194 23.78 6.72 1.05
C THR A 194 23.64 5.65 -0.04
N ARG A 195 22.90 4.58 0.25
CA ARG A 195 22.74 3.45 -0.66
C ARG A 195 21.73 3.72 -1.79
N HIS A 196 20.65 4.45 -1.51
CA HIS A 196 19.50 4.56 -2.41
C HIS A 196 19.19 5.99 -2.86
N GLY A 197 19.79 7.01 -2.26
CA GLY A 197 19.59 8.41 -2.64
C GLY A 197 18.21 8.98 -2.26
N PHE A 198 17.53 8.39 -1.26
CA PHE A 198 16.24 8.90 -0.78
C PHE A 198 16.31 10.37 -0.36
N ARG A 199 15.23 11.11 -0.61
CA ARG A 199 15.12 12.55 -0.34
C ARG A 199 14.01 12.93 0.64
N GLY A 200 13.40 11.94 1.27
CA GLY A 200 12.43 12.09 2.34
C GLY A 200 12.57 10.92 3.31
N ILE A 201 12.13 11.09 4.55
CA ILE A 201 12.29 10.11 5.62
C ILE A 201 10.94 9.90 6.30
N LYS A 202 10.57 8.64 6.51
CA LYS A 202 9.42 8.25 7.31
C LYS A 202 9.90 7.33 8.43
N LEU A 203 9.53 7.61 9.68
CA LEU A 203 9.77 6.73 10.82
C LEU A 203 8.47 5.99 11.18
N LYS A 204 8.53 4.66 11.21
CA LYS A 204 7.51 3.84 11.88
C LYS A 204 7.59 4.09 13.39
N GLY A 205 6.53 4.62 13.96
CA GLY A 205 6.38 4.88 15.39
C GLY A 205 5.36 3.92 16.03
N GLY A 206 4.85 4.31 17.21
CA GLY A 206 3.90 3.51 17.98
C GLY A 206 4.50 2.25 18.59
N THR A 207 5.84 2.16 18.61
CA THR A 207 6.61 0.96 18.99
C THR A 207 7.35 1.09 20.30
N LEU A 208 7.79 2.31 20.60
CA LEU A 208 8.55 2.69 21.77
C LEU A 208 7.81 3.82 22.50
N PRO A 209 8.21 4.15 23.74
CA PRO A 209 7.69 5.33 24.42
C PRO A 209 7.79 6.57 23.50
N PRO A 210 6.72 7.39 23.38
CA PRO A 210 6.70 8.54 22.48
C PRO A 210 7.88 9.50 22.68
N THR A 211 8.43 9.58 23.90
CA THR A 211 9.63 10.38 24.20
C THR A 211 10.86 9.97 23.37
N ILE A 212 11.04 8.67 23.10
CA ILE A 212 12.14 8.14 22.27
C ILE A 212 11.86 8.42 20.80
N GLU A 213 10.62 8.23 20.35
CA GLU A 213 10.25 8.43 18.95
C GLU A 213 10.35 9.91 18.54
N VAL A 214 9.92 10.82 19.43
CA VAL A 214 10.12 12.27 19.30
C VAL A 214 11.60 12.63 19.23
N ALA A 215 12.41 12.14 20.16
CA ALA A 215 13.86 12.39 20.16
C ALA A 215 14.52 11.87 18.87
N SER A 216 14.00 10.78 18.30
CA SER A 216 14.48 10.22 17.03
C SER A 216 14.15 11.13 15.85
N ILE A 217 12.95 11.72 15.79
CA ILE A 217 12.60 12.71 14.76
C ILE A 217 13.44 13.97 14.89
N GLU A 218 13.66 14.48 16.10
CA GLU A 218 14.53 15.65 16.35
C GLU A 218 15.97 15.38 15.89
N ALA A 219 16.53 14.21 16.24
CA ALA A 219 17.87 13.81 15.80
C ALA A 219 17.96 13.64 14.27
N LEU A 220 16.91 13.14 13.62
CA LEU A 220 16.83 13.06 12.16
C LEU A 220 16.80 14.46 11.53
N ALA A 221 16.06 15.41 12.11
CA ALA A 221 16.00 16.79 11.62
C ALA A 221 17.36 17.48 11.70
N GLU A 222 18.10 17.26 12.79
CA GLU A 222 19.46 17.77 12.96
C GLU A 222 20.45 17.12 11.97
N ALA A 223 20.37 15.79 11.82
CA ALA A 223 21.29 15.04 10.97
C ALA A 223 21.06 15.24 9.46
N PHE A 224 19.83 15.59 9.06
CA PHE A 224 19.38 15.74 7.68
C PHE A 224 18.58 17.03 7.48
N PRO A 225 19.21 18.21 7.65
CA PRO A 225 18.50 19.48 7.53
C PRO A 225 17.85 19.65 6.15
N GLY A 226 16.57 20.00 6.13
CA GLY A 226 15.77 20.21 4.92
C GLY A 226 15.15 18.95 4.29
N TYR A 227 15.39 17.75 4.86
CA TYR A 227 14.66 16.56 4.44
C TYR A 227 13.23 16.58 4.98
N PRO A 228 12.20 16.29 4.17
CA PRO A 228 10.84 16.06 4.67
C PRO A 228 10.82 14.86 5.61
N LEU A 229 10.33 15.07 6.84
CA LEU A 229 10.19 14.04 7.87
C LEU A 229 8.72 13.68 8.08
N ARG A 230 8.45 12.41 8.33
CA ARG A 230 7.11 11.88 8.62
C ARG A 230 7.21 10.86 9.74
N ILE A 231 6.16 10.75 10.55
CA ILE A 231 6.03 9.73 11.59
C ILE A 231 4.64 9.10 11.50
N ASP A 232 4.59 7.78 11.72
CA ASP A 232 3.41 6.94 11.60
C ASP A 232 3.35 5.95 12.77
N PRO A 233 2.60 6.23 13.84
CA PRO A 233 2.42 5.33 14.97
C PRO A 233 1.22 4.39 14.83
N ASN A 234 0.57 4.33 13.65
CA ASN A 234 -0.56 3.44 13.34
C ASN A 234 -1.68 3.43 14.40
N GLY A 235 -2.11 4.61 14.82
CA GLY A 235 -3.22 4.81 15.75
C GLY A 235 -2.89 4.46 17.20
N ALA A 236 -1.63 4.15 17.53
CA ALA A 236 -1.24 3.65 18.84
C ALA A 236 -1.28 4.69 19.97
N TRP A 237 -1.38 5.98 19.66
CA TRP A 237 -1.34 7.03 20.69
C TRP A 237 -2.73 7.44 21.16
N SER A 238 -2.82 7.77 22.45
CA SER A 238 -3.97 8.50 22.97
C SER A 238 -4.02 9.91 22.37
N MET A 239 -5.22 10.52 22.36
CA MET A 239 -5.39 11.91 21.93
C MET A 239 -4.45 12.87 22.66
N GLU A 240 -4.33 12.75 23.98
CA GLU A 240 -3.42 13.57 24.80
C GLU A 240 -1.96 13.42 24.36
N THR A 241 -1.52 12.18 24.13
CA THR A 241 -0.16 11.90 23.64
C THR A 241 0.05 12.51 22.26
N ALA A 242 -0.90 12.32 21.35
CA ALA A 242 -0.80 12.82 19.98
C ALA A 242 -0.71 14.36 19.93
N ILE A 243 -1.48 15.07 20.76
CA ILE A 243 -1.43 16.54 20.90
C ILE A 243 -0.08 16.97 21.47
N SER A 244 0.40 16.31 22.51
CA SER A 244 1.71 16.60 23.12
C SER A 244 2.86 16.44 22.12
N VAL A 245 2.84 15.35 21.35
CA VAL A 245 3.81 15.10 20.27
C VAL A 245 3.67 16.13 19.15
N ALA A 246 2.44 16.48 18.73
CA ALA A 246 2.19 17.50 17.72
C ALA A 246 2.76 18.87 18.11
N ALA A 247 2.61 19.28 19.37
CA ALA A 247 3.15 20.54 19.87
C ALA A 247 4.69 20.60 19.76
N ARG A 248 5.36 19.45 19.91
CA ARG A 248 6.83 19.36 19.86
C ARG A 248 7.36 19.18 18.44
N LEU A 249 6.75 18.30 17.65
CA LEU A 249 7.25 17.91 16.32
C LEU A 249 6.58 18.62 15.15
N GLY A 250 5.45 19.32 15.35
CA GLY A 250 4.62 19.83 14.26
C GLY A 250 5.35 20.74 13.26
N HIS A 251 6.41 21.42 13.70
CA HIS A 251 7.24 22.28 12.86
C HIS A 251 8.37 21.52 12.12
N LEU A 252 8.62 20.26 12.46
CA LEU A 252 9.66 19.41 11.88
C LEU A 252 9.12 18.40 10.86
N ILE A 253 7.85 18.02 10.97
CA ILE A 253 7.24 16.98 10.13
C ILE A 253 6.43 17.58 8.98
N GLU A 254 6.54 16.97 7.79
CA GLU A 254 5.72 17.31 6.62
C GLU A 254 4.27 16.86 6.80
N CYS A 255 4.07 15.68 7.38
CA CYS A 255 2.76 15.17 7.73
C CYS A 255 2.82 14.22 8.92
N TYR A 256 1.69 14.14 9.62
CA TYR A 256 1.51 13.29 10.79
C TYR A 256 0.55 12.16 10.43
N GLU A 257 1.08 10.96 10.21
CA GLU A 257 0.30 9.84 9.67
C GLU A 257 -0.32 9.03 10.80
N ASP A 258 -1.63 8.80 10.76
CA ASP A 258 -2.40 7.99 11.73
C ASP A 258 -1.89 8.07 13.20
N PRO A 259 -1.80 9.26 13.81
CA PRO A 259 -1.39 9.39 15.22
C PRO A 259 -2.35 8.72 16.21
N VAL A 260 -3.64 8.83 15.94
CA VAL A 260 -4.73 8.30 16.77
C VAL A 260 -5.62 7.39 15.93
N ASP A 261 -6.21 6.39 16.55
CA ASP A 261 -7.15 5.51 15.86
C ASP A 261 -8.55 6.14 15.71
N GLY A 262 -9.21 5.88 14.58
CA GLY A 262 -10.58 6.30 14.30
C GLY A 262 -10.72 7.67 13.62
N LEU A 263 -11.66 7.73 12.67
CA LEU A 263 -11.90 8.90 11.83
C LEU A 263 -12.29 10.16 12.62
N ASP A 264 -13.10 10.01 13.67
CA ASP A 264 -13.52 11.12 14.52
C ASP A 264 -12.39 11.68 15.39
N ALA A 265 -11.51 10.81 15.89
CA ALA A 265 -10.33 11.22 16.63
C ALA A 265 -9.35 11.95 15.72
N MET A 266 -9.11 11.45 14.50
CA MET A 266 -8.29 12.15 13.50
C MET A 266 -8.85 13.54 13.19
N ALA A 267 -10.16 13.67 13.00
CA ALA A 267 -10.81 14.97 12.79
C ALA A 267 -10.64 15.94 13.98
N GLU A 268 -10.79 15.44 15.21
CA GLU A 268 -10.58 16.26 16.41
C GLU A 268 -9.11 16.69 16.55
N LEU A 269 -8.16 15.79 16.33
CA LEU A 269 -6.75 16.12 16.40
C LEU A 269 -6.36 17.18 15.35
N HIS A 270 -6.87 17.06 14.13
CA HIS A 270 -6.65 18.07 13.10
C HIS A 270 -7.22 19.43 13.53
N ARG A 271 -8.44 19.47 14.09
CA ARG A 271 -9.05 20.71 14.60
C ARG A 271 -8.20 21.38 15.69
N GLN A 272 -7.61 20.60 16.60
CA GLN A 272 -6.83 21.14 17.71
C GLN A 272 -5.42 21.57 17.31
N THR A 273 -4.77 20.86 16.37
CA THR A 273 -3.35 21.06 16.06
C THR A 273 -3.11 21.83 14.76
N GLY A 274 -4.07 21.82 13.83
CA GLY A 274 -3.93 22.38 12.49
C GLY A 274 -2.93 21.63 11.59
N LEU A 275 -2.32 20.54 12.07
CA LEU A 275 -1.31 19.80 11.31
C LEU A 275 -1.95 19.01 10.16
N PRO A 276 -1.23 18.82 9.03
CA PRO A 276 -1.67 17.94 7.96
C PRO A 276 -1.56 16.49 8.42
N LEU A 277 -2.71 15.84 8.58
CA LEU A 277 -2.82 14.43 8.91
C LEU A 277 -2.86 13.58 7.64
N ALA A 278 -2.05 12.53 7.63
CA ALA A 278 -2.06 11.50 6.60
C ALA A 278 -2.71 10.22 7.12
N THR A 279 -3.22 9.38 6.21
CA THR A 279 -3.75 8.07 6.63
C THR A 279 -3.62 6.99 5.57
N ASN A 280 -3.37 5.77 6.04
CA ASN A 280 -3.63 4.51 5.34
C ASN A 280 -4.50 3.56 6.19
N MET A 281 -5.10 4.04 7.29
CA MET A 281 -5.95 3.27 8.20
C MET A 281 -7.42 3.68 8.13
N VAL A 282 -7.73 4.96 8.38
CA VAL A 282 -9.10 5.45 8.51
C VAL A 282 -9.75 5.83 7.17
N VAL A 283 -8.94 6.00 6.11
CA VAL A 283 -9.41 6.15 4.73
C VAL A 283 -8.67 5.16 3.83
N THR A 284 -9.39 4.13 3.41
CA THR A 284 -8.82 2.93 2.73
C THR A 284 -9.70 2.40 1.62
N CYS A 285 -10.87 2.99 1.42
CA CYS A 285 -11.77 2.76 0.30
C CYS A 285 -12.49 4.08 -0.07
N PHE A 286 -13.17 4.11 -1.22
CA PHE A 286 -13.82 5.33 -1.70
C PHE A 286 -14.99 5.80 -0.81
N ASP A 287 -15.69 4.90 -0.13
CA ASP A 287 -16.75 5.28 0.81
C ASP A 287 -16.18 6.05 2.01
N HIS A 288 -14.99 5.68 2.49
CA HIS A 288 -14.29 6.40 3.56
C HIS A 288 -13.87 7.81 3.12
N VAL A 289 -13.55 8.04 1.83
CA VAL A 289 -13.20 9.37 1.32
C VAL A 289 -14.33 10.36 1.55
N ARG A 290 -15.57 9.97 1.21
CA ARG A 290 -16.75 10.83 1.41
C ARG A 290 -16.92 11.19 2.89
N GLN A 291 -16.80 10.21 3.79
CA GLN A 291 -16.96 10.41 5.22
C GLN A 291 -15.85 11.32 5.79
N SER A 292 -14.60 11.09 5.36
CA SER A 292 -13.45 11.90 5.76
C SER A 292 -13.59 13.35 5.31
N VAL A 293 -13.99 13.59 4.05
CA VAL A 293 -14.22 14.95 3.52
C VAL A 293 -15.29 15.68 4.35
N ALA A 294 -16.40 15.00 4.69
CA ALA A 294 -17.46 15.61 5.49
C ALA A 294 -17.01 16.00 6.92
N LYS A 295 -16.03 15.30 7.48
CA LYS A 295 -15.48 15.55 8.82
C LYS A 295 -14.21 16.40 8.82
N HIS A 296 -13.65 16.69 7.64
CA HIS A 296 -12.29 17.21 7.48
C HIS A 296 -11.23 16.40 8.26
N ALA A 297 -11.38 15.06 8.24
CA ALA A 297 -10.63 14.20 9.13
C ALA A 297 -9.15 14.06 8.78
N VAL A 298 -8.82 14.02 7.48
CA VAL A 298 -7.44 13.92 6.98
C VAL A 298 -7.20 14.84 5.80
N GLN A 299 -5.96 15.27 5.64
CA GLN A 299 -5.52 16.19 4.59
C GLN A 299 -4.74 15.46 3.49
N ILE A 300 -4.22 14.27 3.80
CA ILE A 300 -3.44 13.43 2.88
C ILE A 300 -3.98 12.00 2.96
N VAL A 301 -4.30 11.39 1.82
CA VAL A 301 -4.67 9.98 1.72
C VAL A 301 -3.55 9.22 1.03
N LEU A 302 -3.04 8.19 1.69
CA LEU A 302 -1.98 7.34 1.16
C LEU A 302 -2.62 6.20 0.36
N SER A 303 -2.56 6.33 -0.97
CA SER A 303 -3.09 5.31 -1.86
C SER A 303 -2.17 4.09 -1.92
N ASP A 304 -2.77 2.91 -2.02
CA ASP A 304 -2.05 1.67 -2.26
C ASP A 304 -2.86 0.79 -3.21
N HIS A 305 -2.39 0.64 -4.44
CA HIS A 305 -3.11 -0.10 -5.47
C HIS A 305 -3.47 -1.54 -5.06
N HIS A 306 -2.70 -2.17 -4.16
CA HIS A 306 -2.96 -3.54 -3.71
C HIS A 306 -4.28 -3.72 -2.97
N TYR A 307 -4.90 -2.65 -2.44
CA TYR A 307 -6.24 -2.70 -1.84
C TYR A 307 -7.12 -1.50 -2.22
N TRP A 308 -6.56 -0.53 -2.95
CA TRP A 308 -7.29 0.53 -3.62
C TRP A 308 -7.45 0.19 -5.10
N VAL A 309 -8.63 -0.28 -5.48
CA VAL A 309 -8.93 -0.48 -6.91
C VAL A 309 -9.51 0.81 -7.48
N ALA A 310 -8.68 1.54 -8.21
CA ALA A 310 -9.00 2.88 -8.73
C ALA A 310 -9.63 2.88 -10.14
N TRP A 311 -9.60 1.79 -10.90
CA TRP A 311 -9.89 1.91 -12.33
C TRP A 311 -11.34 1.56 -12.71
N GLY A 312 -12.31 2.15 -12.01
CA GLY A 312 -13.74 2.02 -12.38
C GLY A 312 -14.77 2.15 -11.25
N GLN A 313 -14.34 2.41 -10.00
CA GLN A 313 -15.27 2.50 -8.86
C GLN A 313 -16.25 3.70 -8.90
N ALA A 314 -16.18 4.58 -9.90
CA ALA A 314 -17.12 5.69 -10.03
C ALA A 314 -18.57 5.26 -10.33
N SER A 315 -18.83 3.97 -10.60
CA SER A 315 -20.18 3.46 -10.78
C SER A 315 -20.24 2.02 -10.33
N ILE A 316 -20.76 1.77 -9.12
CA ILE A 316 -21.69 0.68 -8.76
C ILE A 316 -21.95 0.84 -7.25
N SER A 317 -22.82 1.79 -6.93
CA SER A 317 -23.81 1.60 -5.87
C SER A 317 -25.13 2.03 -6.49
N PRO A 318 -26.22 1.24 -6.44
CA PRO A 318 -27.52 1.64 -7.00
C PRO A 318 -28.12 2.88 -6.32
N ARG A 319 -27.42 3.51 -5.36
CA ARG A 319 -27.90 4.63 -4.55
C ARG A 319 -26.95 5.83 -4.41
N SER A 320 -25.78 5.86 -5.06
CA SER A 320 -24.92 7.05 -4.98
C SER A 320 -25.15 8.00 -6.14
N ALA A 321 -25.90 9.07 -5.86
CA ALA A 321 -26.01 10.24 -6.74
C ALA A 321 -24.62 10.79 -7.11
N GLN A 322 -24.50 11.26 -8.36
CA GLN A 322 -23.33 11.95 -8.90
C GLN A 322 -22.84 13.05 -7.94
N PRO A 323 -21.52 13.21 -7.69
CA PRO A 323 -21.04 14.37 -6.96
C PRO A 323 -20.95 15.57 -7.89
N SER A 324 -21.81 16.55 -7.66
CA SER A 324 -21.62 17.92 -8.11
C SER A 324 -20.41 18.55 -7.40
N GLY A 325 -19.50 19.15 -8.17
CA GLY A 325 -18.76 20.37 -7.78
C GLY A 325 -17.87 20.37 -6.54
N LEU A 326 -17.45 19.21 -5.99
CA LEU A 326 -16.48 19.18 -4.88
C LEU A 326 -15.05 19.24 -5.41
N ALA A 327 -14.35 20.34 -5.12
CA ALA A 327 -12.90 20.40 -5.28
C ALA A 327 -12.27 19.31 -4.40
N PHE A 328 -11.66 18.30 -5.04
CA PHE A 328 -10.94 17.25 -4.34
C PHE A 328 -9.78 17.88 -3.55
N PRO A 329 -9.67 17.68 -2.23
CA PRO A 329 -8.42 17.97 -1.54
C PRO A 329 -7.32 17.18 -2.26
N CYS A 330 -6.15 17.80 -2.40
CA CYS A 330 -5.02 17.23 -3.15
C CYS A 330 -4.66 15.86 -2.56
N ILE A 331 -5.17 14.77 -3.15
CA ILE A 331 -4.78 13.40 -2.81
C ILE A 331 -3.32 13.27 -3.21
N ARG A 332 -2.40 13.54 -2.27
CA ARG A 332 -0.99 13.19 -2.42
C ARG A 332 -0.89 11.70 -2.17
N THR A 333 -1.00 10.93 -3.24
CA THR A 333 -0.75 9.49 -3.26
C THR A 333 0.71 9.22 -2.91
N CYS A 334 0.98 8.74 -1.70
CA CYS A 334 2.26 8.11 -1.37
C CYS A 334 2.01 6.60 -1.38
N THR A 335 2.57 5.91 -2.37
CA THR A 335 2.50 4.44 -2.47
C THR A 335 3.42 3.81 -1.44
N TRP A 336 2.88 2.85 -0.68
CA TRP A 336 3.67 1.91 0.11
C TRP A 336 4.61 1.12 -0.82
N ALA A 337 5.89 1.14 -0.50
CA ALA A 337 6.85 0.18 -1.02
C ALA A 337 7.69 -0.27 0.18
N SER A 338 7.22 -1.29 0.90
CA SER A 338 8.12 -2.12 1.70
C SER A 338 8.83 -3.05 0.72
N ALA A 339 10.13 -2.83 0.55
CA ALA A 339 11.04 -3.83 0.00
C ALA A 339 11.59 -4.69 1.14
#